data_AF-A0A409VCQ3-F1
#
_entry.id   AF-A0A409VCQ3-F1
#
_cell.length_a   1.000
_cell.length_b   1.000
_cell.length_c   1.000
_cell.angle_alpha   90.00
_cell.angle_beta   90.00
_cell.angle_gamma   90.00
#
_symmetry.space_group_name_H-M   'P 1'
#
loop_
_entity.id
_entity.type
_entity.pdbx_description
1 polymer ?
#
loop_
_entity_poly.entity_id
_entity_poly.type
_entity_poly.pdbx_seq_one_letter_code
_entity_poly.pdbx_strand_id
1 'polypeptide(L)'
;LACVATLENIDKNKSATDNFLSALDILQRVPVYGNNKLSVSRVNVASLEKAVELAKKQTQAIVTQVQTFLDMHQVISAGPFLYAFIQEGTMDVKFFAKPQCLMRLARFTLEAHCSVSRNKRARSLPLVLGAPLDGEQGTTLVIGIPPLQLDEERKNFFGKAFEQAAVSTNSRTLHDSFDSYIMEMKTEDRSNLYAVESFIFVDEIV
;
A
#
# COMPACT_ATOMS: atom_id res chain seq x y z
N LEU A 1 -11.84 -6.52 -2.88
CA LEU A 1 -11.74 -5.66 -1.67
C LEU A 1 -11.95 -6.45 -0.37
N ALA A 2 -13.09 -7.13 -0.18
CA ALA A 2 -13.38 -7.92 1.03
C ALA A 2 -12.29 -8.97 1.35
N CYS A 3 -11.82 -9.72 0.35
CA CYS A 3 -10.78 -10.73 0.58
C CYS A 3 -9.43 -10.16 0.99
N VAL A 4 -8.99 -9.10 0.33
CA VAL A 4 -7.75 -8.39 0.70
C VAL A 4 -7.87 -7.81 2.11
N ALA A 5 -9.03 -7.23 2.45
CA ALA A 5 -9.26 -6.69 3.78
C ALA A 5 -9.16 -7.77 4.86
N THR A 6 -9.69 -8.97 4.61
CA THR A 6 -9.56 -10.14 5.50
C THR A 6 -8.13 -10.64 5.59
N LEU A 7 -7.41 -10.72 4.47
CA LEU A 7 -6.01 -11.17 4.42
C LEU A 7 -5.08 -10.24 5.22
N GLU A 8 -5.35 -8.94 5.16
CA GLU A 8 -4.60 -7.91 5.88
C GLU A 8 -5.28 -7.44 7.17
N ASN A 9 -6.04 -8.32 7.82
CA ASN A 9 -6.67 -7.97 9.08
C ASN A 9 -5.61 -7.66 10.17
N ILE A 10 -5.87 -6.61 10.95
CA ILE A 10 -4.97 -6.09 12.00
C ILE A 10 -5.32 -6.63 13.39
N ASP A 11 -6.25 -7.58 13.49
CA ASP A 11 -6.58 -8.27 14.73
C ASP A 11 -5.36 -9.01 15.30
N LYS A 12 -4.92 -8.60 16.48
CA LYS A 12 -3.73 -9.17 17.16
C LYS A 12 -3.91 -10.64 17.56
N ASN A 13 -5.16 -11.11 17.63
CA ASN A 13 -5.45 -12.49 18.04
C ASN A 13 -5.39 -13.49 16.86
N LYS A 14 -5.11 -13.02 15.64
CA LYS A 14 -5.03 -13.85 14.44
C LYS A 14 -3.65 -13.77 13.81
N SER A 15 -3.12 -14.93 13.42
CA SER A 15 -1.90 -15.00 12.62
C SER A 15 -2.19 -14.64 11.15
N ALA A 16 -1.12 -14.39 10.37
CA ALA A 16 -1.24 -14.21 8.93
C ALA A 16 -1.84 -15.44 8.24
N THR A 17 -1.52 -16.65 8.73
CA THR A 17 -2.10 -17.91 8.24
C THR A 17 -3.60 -17.99 8.53
N ASP A 18 -4.05 -17.58 9.72
CA ASP A 18 -5.49 -17.55 10.05
C ASP A 18 -6.25 -16.57 9.15
N ASN A 19 -5.64 -15.42 8.87
CA ASN A 19 -6.21 -14.43 7.96
C ASN A 19 -6.27 -14.96 6.52
N PHE A 20 -5.24 -15.66 6.06
CA PHE A 20 -5.22 -16.30 4.74
C PHE A 20 -6.32 -17.35 4.61
N LEU A 21 -6.46 -18.26 5.59
CA LEU A 21 -7.51 -19.28 5.59
C LEU A 21 -8.90 -18.64 5.67
N SER A 22 -9.08 -17.62 6.51
CA SER A 22 -10.33 -16.85 6.58
C SER A 22 -10.68 -16.17 5.25
N ALA A 23 -9.67 -15.64 4.54
CA ALA A 23 -9.84 -15.01 3.23
C ALA A 23 -10.14 -16.03 2.12
N LEU A 24 -9.67 -17.27 2.26
CA LEU A 24 -10.02 -18.37 1.37
C LEU A 24 -11.46 -18.83 1.60
N ASP A 25 -11.87 -18.96 2.87
CA ASP A 25 -13.22 -19.42 3.22
C ASP A 25 -14.32 -18.52 2.65
N ILE A 26 -14.14 -17.20 2.68
CA ILE A 26 -15.12 -16.24 2.11
C ILE A 26 -15.24 -16.34 0.57
N LEU A 27 -14.27 -16.96 -0.12
CA LEU A 27 -14.33 -17.18 -1.57
C LEU A 27 -15.05 -18.48 -1.92
N GLN A 28 -15.11 -19.44 -0.99
CA GLN A 28 -15.69 -20.75 -1.26
C GLN A 28 -17.21 -20.65 -1.38
N ARG A 29 -17.76 -21.09 -2.52
CA ARG A 29 -19.19 -21.45 -2.55
C ARG A 29 -19.32 -22.85 -1.99
N VAL A 30 -19.79 -22.97 -0.74
CA VAL A 30 -20.21 -24.26 -0.20
C VAL A 30 -21.68 -24.49 -0.58
N PRO A 31 -21.97 -25.36 -1.56
CA PRO A 31 -23.35 -25.72 -1.88
C PRO A 31 -23.91 -26.53 -0.71
N VAL A 32 -25.03 -26.07 -0.15
CA VAL A 32 -25.81 -26.85 0.79
C VAL A 32 -26.90 -27.57 0.00
N TYR A 33 -26.82 -28.90 -0.06
CA TYR A 33 -27.88 -29.73 -0.61
C TYR A 33 -28.95 -29.94 0.46
N GLY A 34 -30.05 -29.19 0.34
CA GLY A 34 -31.26 -29.41 1.12
C GLY A 34 -32.49 -29.35 0.20
N ASN A 35 -33.38 -30.34 0.30
CA ASN A 35 -34.66 -30.43 -0.40
C ASN A 35 -34.62 -29.98 -1.89
N ASN A 36 -33.70 -30.54 -2.68
CA ASN A 36 -33.54 -30.27 -4.13
C ASN A 36 -33.33 -28.79 -4.51
N LYS A 37 -32.87 -27.92 -3.60
CA LYS A 37 -32.58 -26.52 -3.90
C LYS A 37 -31.14 -26.14 -3.54
N LEU A 38 -30.35 -25.76 -4.54
CA LEU A 38 -29.01 -25.23 -4.35
C LEU A 38 -29.06 -23.96 -3.49
N SER A 39 -28.52 -24.01 -2.28
CA SER A 39 -28.48 -22.89 -1.33
C SER A 39 -27.04 -22.64 -0.87
N VAL A 40 -26.67 -21.39 -0.62
CA VAL A 40 -25.34 -21.03 -0.10
C VAL A 40 -25.32 -21.20 1.42
N SER A 41 -24.25 -21.77 1.98
CA SER A 41 -24.09 -21.91 3.44
C SER A 41 -24.19 -20.56 4.16
N ARG A 42 -25.07 -20.47 5.17
CA ARG A 42 -25.28 -19.27 6.00
C ARG A 42 -24.01 -18.81 6.74
N VAL A 43 -23.13 -19.75 7.09
CA VAL A 43 -21.85 -19.45 7.77
C VAL A 43 -20.93 -18.64 6.86
N ASN A 44 -20.96 -18.91 5.55
CA ASN A 44 -20.14 -18.19 4.58
C ASN A 44 -20.64 -16.75 4.36
N VAL A 45 -21.96 -16.57 4.33
CA VAL A 45 -22.58 -15.24 4.20
C VAL A 45 -22.20 -14.34 5.38
N ALA A 46 -22.26 -14.84 6.61
CA ALA A 46 -21.88 -14.06 7.79
C ALA A 46 -20.39 -13.66 7.80
N SER A 47 -19.50 -14.56 7.36
CA SER A 47 -18.07 -14.25 7.21
C SER A 47 -17.81 -13.22 6.10
N LEU A 48 -18.54 -13.30 4.99
CA LEU A 48 -18.47 -12.33 3.91
C LEU A 48 -18.98 -10.95 4.36
N GLU A 49 -20.09 -10.89 5.10
CA GLU A 49 -20.61 -9.63 5.67
C GLU A 49 -19.56 -8.97 6.59
N LYS A 50 -18.91 -9.75 7.47
CA LYS A 50 -17.80 -9.25 8.30
C LYS A 50 -16.63 -8.74 7.45
N ALA A 51 -16.28 -9.44 6.38
CA ALA A 51 -15.21 -9.03 5.46
C ALA A 51 -15.56 -7.73 4.72
N VAL A 52 -16.84 -7.54 4.36
CA VAL A 52 -17.32 -6.28 3.77
C VAL A 52 -17.24 -5.13 4.78
N GLU A 53 -17.64 -5.35 6.04
CA GLU A 53 -17.49 -4.33 7.09
C GLU A 53 -16.02 -3.95 7.34
N LEU A 54 -15.12 -4.93 7.31
CA LEU A 54 -13.68 -4.65 7.41
C LEU A 54 -13.16 -3.85 6.21
N ALA A 55 -13.59 -4.20 4.99
CA ALA A 55 -13.25 -3.46 3.79
C ALA A 55 -13.76 -2.01 3.82
N LYS A 56 -14.95 -1.77 4.37
CA LYS A 56 -15.49 -0.42 4.58
C LYS A 56 -14.59 0.39 5.50
N LYS A 57 -14.20 -0.17 6.66
CA LYS A 57 -13.30 0.51 7.61
C LYS A 57 -11.95 0.86 6.97
N GLN A 58 -11.32 -0.08 6.26
CA GLN A 58 -10.07 0.21 5.56
C GLN A 58 -10.24 1.31 4.51
N THR A 59 -11.35 1.31 3.76
CA THR A 59 -11.62 2.33 2.74
C THR A 59 -11.84 3.70 3.37
N GLN A 60 -12.56 3.77 4.49
CA GLN A 60 -12.74 5.00 5.25
C GLN A 60 -11.39 5.55 5.74
N ALA A 61 -10.55 4.70 6.33
CA ALA A 61 -9.20 5.09 6.76
C ALA A 61 -8.36 5.64 5.59
N ILE A 62 -8.38 4.96 4.43
CA ILE A 62 -7.70 5.43 3.21
C ILE A 62 -8.19 6.82 2.81
N VAL A 63 -9.51 7.03 2.70
CA VAL A 63 -10.06 8.33 2.27
C VAL A 63 -9.71 9.44 3.26
N THR A 64 -9.84 9.19 4.56
CA THR A 64 -9.45 10.15 5.61
C THR A 64 -7.97 10.50 5.55
N GLN A 65 -7.10 9.51 5.30
CA GLN A 65 -5.67 9.76 5.17
C GLN A 65 -5.32 10.52 3.90
N VAL A 66 -5.97 10.24 2.77
CA VAL A 66 -5.82 11.02 1.52
C VAL A 66 -6.20 12.48 1.76
N GLN A 67 -7.33 12.74 2.41
CA GLN A 67 -7.76 14.10 2.77
C GLN A 67 -6.70 14.79 3.62
N THR A 68 -6.19 14.11 4.65
CA THR A 68 -5.12 14.63 5.51
C THR A 68 -3.88 14.99 4.70
N PHE A 69 -3.44 14.14 3.77
CA PHE A 69 -2.29 14.43 2.92
C PHE A 69 -2.49 15.67 2.05
N LEU A 70 -3.70 15.90 1.54
CA LEU A 70 -3.99 17.06 0.69
C LEU A 70 -4.14 18.36 1.51
N ASP A 71 -4.94 18.31 2.58
CA ASP A 71 -5.23 19.46 3.45
C ASP A 71 -3.97 19.99 4.13
N MET A 72 -3.07 19.07 4.52
CA MET A 72 -1.80 19.40 5.17
C MET A 72 -0.63 19.55 4.19
N HIS A 73 -0.89 19.47 2.88
CA HIS A 73 0.13 19.58 1.82
C HIS A 73 1.32 18.63 2.01
N GLN A 74 1.07 17.39 2.41
CA GLN A 74 2.09 16.39 2.75
C GLN A 74 2.57 15.55 1.56
N VAL A 75 2.01 15.77 0.36
CA VAL A 75 2.53 15.22 -0.89
C VAL A 75 3.57 16.20 -1.45
N ILE A 76 4.84 15.86 -1.31
CA ILE A 76 5.97 16.73 -1.66
C ILE A 76 6.64 16.25 -2.94
N SER A 77 7.05 17.19 -3.79
CA SER A 77 7.84 16.88 -4.99
C SER A 77 9.32 16.88 -4.66
N ALA A 78 10.00 15.75 -4.88
CA ALA A 78 11.46 15.65 -4.85
C ALA A 78 12.11 16.10 -6.16
N GLY A 79 11.32 16.36 -7.21
CA GLY A 79 11.81 16.66 -8.56
C GLY A 79 11.34 15.57 -9.52
N PRO A 80 12.02 14.41 -9.59
CA PRO A 80 11.64 13.28 -10.44
C PRO A 80 10.46 12.46 -9.93
N PHE A 81 10.10 12.58 -8.65
CA PHE A 81 9.00 11.84 -8.04
C PHE A 81 8.32 12.65 -6.94
N LEU A 82 7.13 12.22 -6.58
CA LEU A 82 6.39 12.69 -5.41
C LEU A 82 6.67 11.76 -4.23
N TYR A 83 6.63 12.27 -3.01
CA TYR A 83 6.67 11.43 -1.82
C TYR A 83 5.73 11.92 -0.72
N ALA A 84 5.29 10.98 0.11
CA ALA A 84 4.56 11.25 1.35
C ALA A 84 4.86 10.18 2.40
N PHE A 85 4.79 10.56 3.68
CA PHE A 85 5.00 9.63 4.79
C PHE A 85 3.94 9.83 5.85
N ILE A 86 3.36 8.73 6.31
CA ILE A 86 2.45 8.72 7.47
C ILE A 86 3.31 8.87 8.72
N GLN A 87 2.88 9.75 9.63
CA GLN A 87 3.56 9.95 10.91
C GLN A 87 3.14 8.89 11.92
N GLU A 88 4.03 8.56 12.85
CA GLU A 88 3.68 7.72 13.99
C GLU A 88 2.57 8.38 14.83
N GLY A 89 1.69 7.57 15.41
CA GLY A 89 0.52 8.05 16.15
C GLY A 89 -0.67 8.51 15.29
N THR A 90 -0.54 8.52 13.96
CA THR A 90 -1.67 8.78 13.05
C THR A 90 -2.80 7.78 13.30
N MET A 91 -4.05 8.26 13.25
CA MET A 91 -5.21 7.37 13.34
C MET A 91 -5.14 6.29 12.27
N ASP A 92 -5.59 5.07 12.62
CA ASP A 92 -5.66 3.96 11.67
C ASP A 92 -4.32 3.52 11.05
N VAL A 93 -3.17 4.00 11.55
CA VAL A 93 -1.82 3.72 11.02
C VAL A 93 -1.52 2.22 10.87
N LYS A 94 -2.11 1.37 11.73
CA LYS A 94 -1.95 -0.09 11.67
C LYS A 94 -2.49 -0.71 10.39
N PHE A 95 -3.49 -0.10 9.75
CA PHE A 95 -3.93 -0.55 8.43
C PHE A 95 -2.85 -0.28 7.38
N PHE A 96 -2.11 0.83 7.49
CA PHE A 96 -1.08 1.23 6.53
C PHE A 96 0.26 0.53 6.74
N ALA A 97 0.43 -0.18 7.86
CA ALA A 97 1.49 -1.18 8.04
C ALA A 97 1.26 -2.46 7.20
N LYS A 98 0.17 -2.52 6.42
CA LYS A 98 -0.16 -3.65 5.53
C LYS A 98 0.06 -3.26 4.06
N PRO A 99 0.85 -4.03 3.28
CA PRO A 99 1.27 -3.64 1.93
C PRO A 99 0.14 -3.28 0.97
N GLN A 100 -0.94 -4.07 0.89
CA GLN A 100 -2.03 -3.84 -0.06
C GLN A 100 -2.92 -2.66 0.36
N CYS A 101 -3.03 -2.39 1.66
CA CYS A 101 -3.68 -1.19 2.15
C CYS A 101 -2.85 0.08 1.84
N LEU A 102 -1.53 0.03 2.09
CA LEU A 102 -0.62 1.13 1.76
C LEU A 102 -0.54 1.39 0.25
N MET A 103 -0.54 0.33 -0.57
CA MET A 103 -0.59 0.42 -2.03
C MET A 103 -1.86 1.15 -2.51
N ARG A 104 -3.03 0.79 -1.96
CA ARG A 104 -4.29 1.48 -2.27
C ARG A 104 -4.23 2.95 -1.84
N LEU A 105 -3.72 3.23 -0.64
CA LEU A 105 -3.54 4.60 -0.17
C LEU A 105 -2.64 5.40 -1.11
N ALA A 106 -1.52 4.84 -1.55
CA ALA A 106 -0.61 5.48 -2.51
C ALA A 106 -1.34 5.80 -3.81
N ARG A 107 -2.07 4.83 -4.38
CA ARG A 107 -2.80 5.02 -5.63
C ARG A 107 -3.85 6.13 -5.52
N PHE A 108 -4.69 6.10 -4.49
CA PHE A 108 -5.70 7.14 -4.28
C PHE A 108 -5.09 8.50 -3.97
N THR A 109 -3.97 8.54 -3.24
CA THR A 109 -3.24 9.77 -2.95
C THR A 109 -2.72 10.40 -4.23
N LEU A 110 -2.11 9.60 -5.12
CA LEU A 110 -1.60 10.09 -6.40
C LEU A 110 -2.73 10.60 -7.31
N GLU A 111 -3.84 9.85 -7.42
CA GLU A 111 -5.03 10.25 -8.18
C GLU A 111 -5.63 11.55 -7.66
N ALA A 112 -5.81 11.67 -6.34
CA ALA A 112 -6.38 12.84 -5.72
C ALA A 112 -5.43 14.06 -5.79
N HIS A 113 -4.13 13.87 -5.56
CA HIS A 113 -3.15 14.94 -5.73
C HIS A 113 -3.15 15.47 -7.17
N CYS A 114 -3.16 14.58 -8.16
CA CYS A 114 -3.17 14.97 -9.56
C CYS A 114 -4.45 15.70 -9.99
N SER A 115 -5.60 15.41 -9.36
CA SER A 115 -6.87 16.06 -9.70
C SER A 115 -6.97 17.49 -9.16
N VAL A 116 -6.31 17.78 -8.04
CA VAL A 116 -6.31 19.12 -7.41
C VAL A 116 -5.05 19.94 -7.71
N SER A 117 -3.98 19.31 -8.20
CA SER A 117 -2.71 19.98 -8.49
C SER A 117 -2.81 20.89 -9.71
N ARG A 118 -2.23 22.10 -9.58
CA ARG A 118 -2.05 23.02 -10.72
C ARG A 118 -0.85 22.65 -11.60
N ASN A 119 0.02 21.77 -11.12
CA ASN A 119 1.20 21.33 -11.85
C ASN A 119 0.81 20.27 -12.88
N LYS A 120 0.86 20.62 -14.17
CA LYS A 120 0.55 19.71 -15.28
C LYS A 120 1.45 18.46 -15.30
N ARG A 121 2.65 18.53 -14.71
CA ARG A 121 3.58 17.39 -14.59
C ARG A 121 3.20 16.41 -13.48
N ALA A 122 2.29 16.75 -12.57
CA ALA A 122 1.97 15.87 -11.44
C ALA A 122 1.54 14.45 -11.88
N ARG A 123 0.81 14.35 -13.00
CA ARG A 123 0.34 13.07 -13.56
C ARG A 123 1.46 12.21 -14.18
N SER A 124 2.58 12.83 -14.54
CA SER A 124 3.75 12.15 -15.09
C SER A 124 4.78 11.80 -14.02
N LEU A 125 4.53 12.17 -12.75
CA LEU A 125 5.43 11.85 -11.65
C LEU A 125 4.99 10.57 -10.94
N PRO A 126 5.92 9.67 -10.62
CA PRO A 126 5.66 8.55 -9.73
C PRO A 126 5.49 9.01 -8.28
N LEU A 127 5.03 8.11 -7.40
CA LEU A 127 4.89 8.38 -5.97
C LEU A 127 5.62 7.31 -5.12
N VAL A 128 6.40 7.76 -4.14
CA VAL A 128 6.88 6.94 -3.01
C VAL A 128 6.02 7.24 -1.78
N LEU A 129 5.42 6.22 -1.20
CA LEU A 129 4.64 6.35 0.04
C LEU A 129 5.22 5.45 1.12
N GLY A 130 5.41 6.00 2.32
CA GLY A 130 5.82 5.20 3.47
C GLY A 130 4.91 5.31 4.69
N ALA A 131 4.87 4.25 5.49
CA ALA A 131 4.13 4.20 6.75
C ALA A 131 4.93 3.44 7.82
N PRO A 132 4.80 3.78 9.11
CA PRO A 132 5.40 3.02 10.19
C PRO A 132 4.97 1.55 10.13
N LEU A 133 5.94 0.63 10.17
CA LEU A 133 5.70 -0.81 10.15
C LEU A 133 5.76 -1.39 11.56
N ASP A 134 6.88 -1.16 12.25
CA ASP A 134 7.11 -1.54 13.63
C ASP A 134 7.79 -0.39 14.37
N GLY A 135 7.07 0.21 15.33
CA GLY A 135 7.57 1.32 16.14
C GLY A 135 8.66 0.91 17.13
N GLU A 136 8.65 -0.33 17.63
CA GLU A 136 9.68 -0.82 18.56
C GLU A 136 10.99 -1.07 17.82
N GLN A 137 10.92 -1.62 16.61
CA GLN A 137 12.08 -1.85 15.77
C GLN A 137 12.51 -0.61 14.97
N GLY A 138 11.70 0.44 14.97
CA GLY A 138 11.95 1.66 14.19
C GLY A 138 12.01 1.38 12.69
N THR A 139 11.07 0.60 12.16
CA THR A 139 10.98 0.26 10.73
C THR A 139 9.78 0.94 10.06
N THR A 140 9.95 1.24 8.78
CA THR A 140 8.97 1.86 7.90
C THR A 140 8.78 0.96 6.68
N LEU A 141 7.52 0.69 6.33
CA LEU A 141 7.16 0.07 5.06
C LEU A 141 7.12 1.17 3.98
N VAL A 142 7.76 0.92 2.85
CA VAL A 142 7.86 1.87 1.73
C VAL A 142 7.39 1.21 0.45
N ILE A 143 6.55 1.92 -0.31
CA ILE A 143 6.02 1.47 -1.60
C ILE A 143 6.25 2.56 -2.64
N GLY A 144 6.76 2.16 -3.81
CA GLY A 144 6.83 3.01 -4.99
C GLY A 144 5.77 2.63 -6.02
N ILE A 145 5.01 3.61 -6.54
CA ILE A 145 4.00 3.40 -7.58
C ILE A 145 4.31 4.25 -8.83
N PRO A 146 4.06 3.72 -10.04
CA PRO A 146 4.32 4.44 -11.27
C PRO A 146 3.41 5.67 -11.44
N PRO A 147 3.76 6.60 -12.36
CA PRO A 147 2.89 7.70 -12.75
C PRO A 147 1.52 7.24 -13.28
N LEU A 148 0.51 8.10 -13.19
CA LEU A 148 -0.83 7.81 -13.74
C LEU A 148 -0.89 7.83 -15.27
N GLN A 149 0.07 8.46 -15.93
CA GLN A 149 0.14 8.56 -17.39
C GLN A 149 0.76 7.32 -18.05
N LEU A 150 1.40 6.44 -17.29
CA LEU A 150 2.04 5.25 -17.85
C LEU A 150 0.98 4.26 -18.37
N ASP A 151 1.17 3.75 -19.59
CA ASP A 151 0.40 2.61 -20.11
C ASP A 151 0.65 1.37 -19.23
N GLU A 152 -0.38 0.53 -19.04
CA GLU A 152 -0.34 -0.66 -18.17
C GLU A 152 0.78 -1.65 -18.51
N GLU A 153 1.35 -1.58 -19.72
CA GLU A 153 2.45 -2.42 -20.17
C GLU A 153 3.84 -2.00 -19.62
N ARG A 154 3.98 -0.79 -19.06
CA ARG A 154 5.27 -0.32 -18.53
C ARG A 154 5.50 -0.79 -17.09
N LYS A 155 6.69 -1.36 -16.86
CA LYS A 155 7.11 -1.93 -15.58
C LYS A 155 7.34 -0.86 -14.51
N ASN A 156 7.10 -1.22 -13.25
CA ASN A 156 7.41 -0.39 -12.10
C ASN A 156 8.93 -0.41 -11.82
N PHE A 157 9.60 0.73 -11.99
CA PHE A 157 11.06 0.86 -11.84
C PHE A 157 11.54 0.99 -10.39
N PHE A 158 10.63 1.22 -9.43
CA PHE A 158 11.02 1.42 -8.04
C PHE A 158 11.72 0.21 -7.42
N GLY A 159 11.51 -1.00 -7.94
CA GLY A 159 12.24 -2.17 -7.43
C GLY A 159 13.75 -2.00 -7.54
N LYS A 160 14.25 -1.70 -8.75
CA LYS A 160 15.68 -1.47 -8.98
C LYS A 160 16.16 -0.18 -8.34
N ALA A 161 15.37 0.89 -8.44
CA ALA A 161 15.75 2.19 -7.90
C ALA A 161 15.92 2.15 -6.36
N PHE A 162 15.07 1.39 -5.65
CA PHE A 162 15.21 1.18 -4.22
C PHE A 162 16.45 0.34 -3.87
N GLU A 163 16.72 -0.74 -4.61
CA GLU A 163 17.93 -1.55 -4.41
C GLU A 163 19.20 -0.72 -4.59
N GLN A 164 19.28 0.06 -5.68
CA GLN A 164 20.43 0.92 -5.98
C GLN A 164 20.59 2.08 -4.98
N ALA A 165 19.48 2.69 -4.55
CA ALA A 165 19.49 3.72 -3.51
C ALA A 165 19.98 3.15 -2.17
N ALA A 166 19.53 1.94 -1.80
CA ALA A 166 19.96 1.28 -0.56
C ALA A 166 21.47 1.00 -0.57
N VAL A 167 22.00 0.45 -1.67
CA VAL A 167 23.43 0.16 -1.82
C VAL A 167 24.26 1.46 -1.80
N SER A 168 23.87 2.48 -2.56
CA SER A 168 24.64 3.73 -2.66
C SER A 168 24.69 4.53 -1.35
N THR A 169 23.67 4.41 -0.51
CA THR A 169 23.57 5.14 0.76
C THR A 169 23.92 4.29 1.98
N ASN A 170 24.23 3.01 1.78
CA ASN A 170 24.41 2.02 2.84
C ASN A 170 23.21 1.99 3.82
N SER A 171 21.99 2.12 3.26
CA SER A 171 20.75 2.12 4.04
C SER A 171 20.37 0.70 4.46
N ARG A 172 19.79 0.56 5.65
CA ARG A 172 19.31 -0.72 6.18
C ARG A 172 17.91 -0.98 5.65
N THR A 173 17.84 -1.72 4.56
CA THR A 173 16.59 -2.13 3.91
C THR A 173 16.41 -3.65 3.91
N LEU A 174 15.15 -4.09 3.81
CA LEU A 174 14.77 -5.48 3.59
C LEU A 174 13.84 -5.53 2.36
N HIS A 175 14.16 -6.43 1.43
CA HIS A 175 13.45 -6.64 0.18
C HIS A 175 12.95 -8.10 0.11
N ASP A 176 12.02 -8.47 1.00
CA ASP A 176 11.48 -9.83 1.11
C ASP A 176 10.08 -10.00 0.48
N SER A 177 9.46 -8.89 0.06
CA SER A 177 8.20 -8.88 -0.68
C SER A 177 8.37 -9.47 -2.08
N PHE A 178 7.36 -10.23 -2.54
CA PHE A 178 7.28 -10.68 -3.93
C PHE A 178 7.28 -9.51 -4.92
N ASP A 179 6.62 -8.42 -4.53
CA ASP A 179 6.60 -7.18 -5.27
C ASP A 179 7.85 -6.36 -4.93
N SER A 180 8.79 -6.26 -5.86
CA SER A 180 10.09 -5.61 -5.64
C SER A 180 10.00 -4.11 -5.30
N TYR A 181 8.90 -3.46 -5.68
CA TYR A 181 8.62 -2.05 -5.40
C TYR A 181 8.09 -1.80 -3.98
N ILE A 182 8.10 -2.84 -3.13
CA ILE A 182 7.78 -2.78 -1.70
C ILE A 182 9.05 -3.17 -0.94
N MET A 183 9.44 -2.36 0.02
CA MET A 183 10.58 -2.65 0.90
C MET A 183 10.31 -2.18 2.32
N GLU A 184 11.00 -2.78 3.27
CA GLU A 184 11.10 -2.26 4.62
C GLU A 184 12.41 -1.50 4.77
N MET A 185 12.43 -0.44 5.57
CA MET A 185 13.66 0.27 5.89
C MET A 185 13.66 0.77 7.33
N LYS A 186 14.86 1.02 7.89
CA LYS A 186 14.96 1.75 9.15
C LYS A 186 14.44 3.18 8.98
N THR A 187 13.59 3.62 9.91
CA THR A 187 12.95 4.94 9.88
C THR A 187 13.98 6.08 9.87
N GLU A 188 15.12 5.88 10.53
CA GLU A 188 16.28 6.77 10.54
C GLU A 188 16.94 6.93 9.16
N ASP A 189 16.87 5.91 8.30
CA ASP A 189 17.44 5.93 6.94
C ASP A 189 16.45 6.54 5.92
N ARG A 190 15.25 6.94 6.33
CA ARG A 190 14.20 7.47 5.44
C ARG A 190 14.67 8.66 4.62
N SER A 191 15.50 9.54 5.19
CA SER A 191 16.03 10.69 4.44
C SER A 191 16.75 10.21 3.19
N ASN A 192 17.55 9.14 3.25
CA ASN A 192 18.33 8.60 2.14
C ASN A 192 17.50 8.19 0.90
N LEU A 193 16.16 8.12 1.00
CA LEU A 193 15.27 7.94 -0.15
C LEU A 193 15.39 9.05 -1.20
N TYR A 194 15.95 10.22 -0.88
CA TYR A 194 16.29 11.20 -1.93
C TYR A 194 17.25 10.61 -2.98
N ALA A 195 18.08 9.62 -2.63
CA ALA A 195 19.00 8.99 -3.58
C ALA A 195 18.26 8.25 -4.72
N VAL A 196 16.99 7.90 -4.53
CA VAL A 196 16.14 7.28 -5.57
C VAL A 196 16.01 8.19 -6.81
N GLU A 197 16.10 9.51 -6.64
CA GLU A 197 16.14 10.47 -7.77
C GLU A 197 17.23 10.14 -8.78
N SER A 198 18.41 9.68 -8.33
CA SER A 198 19.53 9.37 -9.21
C SER A 198 19.29 8.14 -10.09
N PHE A 199 18.31 7.31 -9.76
CA PHE A 199 18.08 6.02 -10.41
C PHE A 199 16.78 5.97 -11.22
N ILE A 200 15.76 6.77 -10.85
CA ILE A 200 14.53 6.89 -11.64
C ILE A 200 14.82 7.42 -13.05
N PHE A 201 15.71 8.41 -13.20
CA PHE A 201 16.05 8.95 -14.52
C PHE A 201 16.85 7.99 -15.41
N VAL A 202 17.64 7.10 -14.80
CA VAL A 202 18.46 6.15 -15.56
C VAL A 202 17.59 5.06 -16.16
N ASP A 203 16.60 4.58 -15.42
CA ASP A 203 15.70 3.51 -15.86
C ASP A 203 14.60 4.00 -16.83
N GLU A 204 14.28 5.31 -16.89
CA GLU A 204 13.40 5.88 -17.94
C GLU A 204 14.06 6.00 -19.31
N ILE A 205 15.39 5.90 -19.39
CA ILE A 205 16.19 6.11 -20.62
C ILE A 205 16.60 4.77 -21.29
N VAL A 206 16.41 3.63 -20.63
CA VAL A 206 16.82 2.30 -21.14
C VAL A 206 15.64 1.44 -21.59
#